data_AF-A0A7M2WQB3-F1
#
_entry.id   AF-A0A7M2WQB3-F1
#
_cell.length_a   1.000
_cell.length_b   1.000
_cell.length_c   1.000
_cell.angle_alpha   90.00
_cell.angle_beta   90.00
_cell.angle_gamma   90.00
#
_symmetry.space_group_name_H-M   'P 1'
#
loop_
_entity.id
_entity.type
_entity.pdbx_description
1 polymer ?
#
loop_
_entity_poly.entity_id
_entity_poly.type
_entity_poly.pdbx_seq_one_letter_code
_entity_poly.pdbx_strand_id
1 'polypeptide(L)'
;MPFEFKTGTSLKVTINKAVKREAARKTLERLFLADKAVSGPIAAREKNFADKPKRRGGRIWTKRPNKVHPDIVQGKVATIKATPQVLKDLGSVADIIEVTAA
;
A
#
# COMPACT_ATOMS: atom_id res chain seq x y z
N MET A 1 -16.99 -11.93 -4.43
CA MET A 1 -17.11 -11.92 -5.91
C MET A 1 -15.77 -11.51 -6.49
N PRO A 2 -15.21 -12.22 -7.49
CA PRO A 2 -14.04 -11.74 -8.20
C PRO A 2 -14.41 -10.50 -9.05
N PHE A 3 -13.59 -9.46 -9.00
CA PHE A 3 -13.75 -8.32 -9.90
C PHE A 3 -13.27 -8.72 -11.30
N GLU A 4 -14.16 -8.68 -12.30
CA GLU A 4 -13.86 -9.02 -13.70
C GLU A 4 -13.26 -7.82 -14.45
N PHE A 5 -12.13 -7.29 -13.97
CA PHE A 5 -11.36 -6.31 -14.74
C PHE A 5 -10.29 -6.99 -15.58
N LYS A 6 -10.07 -6.49 -16.80
CA LYS A 6 -8.96 -6.96 -17.65
C LYS A 6 -7.64 -6.65 -16.97
N THR A 7 -6.76 -7.65 -16.87
CA THR A 7 -5.42 -7.48 -16.30
C THR A 7 -4.63 -6.42 -17.07
N GLY A 8 -3.91 -5.57 -16.34
CA GLY A 8 -3.10 -4.47 -16.90
C GLY A 8 -3.81 -3.12 -16.97
N THR A 9 -5.12 -3.06 -16.73
CA THR A 9 -5.87 -1.81 -16.63
C THR A 9 -5.53 -1.06 -15.33
N SER A 10 -5.63 0.27 -15.37
CA SER A 10 -5.53 1.09 -14.17
C SER A 10 -6.91 1.17 -13.51
N LEU A 11 -6.96 0.94 -12.21
CA LEU A 11 -8.16 1.00 -11.39
C LEU A 11 -7.99 2.10 -10.35
N LYS A 12 -9.03 2.92 -10.19
CA LYS A 12 -9.13 3.89 -9.11
C LYS A 12 -9.91 3.23 -7.99
N VAL A 13 -9.28 3.12 -6.83
CA VAL A 13 -9.83 2.47 -5.64
C VAL A 13 -10.08 3.53 -4.58
N THR A 14 -11.33 3.66 -4.14
CA THR A 14 -11.77 4.62 -3.13
C THR A 14 -12.26 3.89 -1.90
N ILE A 15 -11.84 4.33 -0.71
CA ILE A 15 -12.32 3.77 0.57
C ILE A 15 -13.60 4.48 0.97
N ASN A 16 -14.74 3.81 0.87
CA ASN A 16 -16.04 4.40 1.18
C ASN A 16 -16.49 4.22 2.63
N LYS A 17 -16.03 3.17 3.31
CA LYS A 17 -16.39 2.88 4.71
C LYS A 17 -15.18 2.91 5.62
N ALA A 18 -15.42 3.23 6.90
CA ALA A 18 -14.40 3.14 7.93
C ALA A 18 -13.88 1.70 8.10
N VAL A 19 -12.56 1.54 8.08
CA VAL A 19 -11.90 0.23 8.18
C VAL A 19 -11.83 -0.23 9.63
N LYS A 20 -12.78 -1.08 10.04
CA LYS A 20 -12.84 -1.61 11.42
C LYS A 20 -12.02 -2.90 11.63
N ARG A 21 -11.75 -3.64 10.57
CA ARG A 21 -11.05 -4.94 10.62
C ARG A 21 -9.57 -4.77 10.33
N GLU A 22 -8.70 -5.30 11.20
CA GLU A 22 -7.24 -5.19 11.02
C GLU A 22 -6.75 -5.91 9.76
N ALA A 23 -7.32 -7.07 9.43
CA ALA A 23 -7.00 -7.80 8.22
C ALA A 23 -7.27 -6.97 6.95
N ALA A 24 -8.42 -6.28 6.90
CA ALA A 24 -8.76 -5.38 5.79
C ALA A 24 -7.79 -4.19 5.71
N ARG A 25 -7.39 -3.62 6.86
CA ARG A 25 -6.39 -2.55 6.92
C ARG A 25 -5.07 -2.98 6.28
N LYS A 26 -4.57 -4.17 6.62
CA LYS A 26 -3.33 -4.73 6.04
C LYS A 26 -3.42 -4.94 4.53
N THR A 27 -4.57 -5.42 4.04
CA THR A 27 -4.80 -5.59 2.59
C THR A 27 -4.85 -4.24 1.88
N LEU A 28 -5.55 -3.25 2.45
CA LEU A 28 -5.60 -1.90 1.89
C LEU A 28 -4.24 -1.22 1.90
N GLU A 29 -3.45 -1.39 2.96
CA GLU A 29 -2.07 -0.88 3.01
C GLU A 29 -1.23 -1.44 1.85
N ARG A 30 -1.30 -2.75 1.59
CA ARG A 30 -0.58 -3.39 0.50
C ARG A 30 -1.02 -2.86 -0.87
N LEU A 31 -2.34 -2.68 -1.06
CA LEU A 31 -2.91 -2.14 -2.28
C LEU A 31 -2.48 -0.68 -2.50
N PHE A 32 -2.54 0.17 -1.47
CA PHE A 32 -2.16 1.58 -1.54
C PHE A 32 -0.67 1.78 -1.76
N LEU A 33 0.18 0.88 -1.25
CA LEU A 33 1.62 0.91 -1.52
C LEU A 33 1.98 0.58 -2.98
N ALA A 34 1.07 -0.01 -3.76
CA ALA A 34 1.29 -0.23 -5.19
C ALA A 34 1.17 1.07 -6.01
N ASP A 35 0.52 2.10 -5.47
CA ASP A 35 0.45 3.41 -6.09
C ASP A 35 1.78 4.15 -5.94
N LYS A 36 2.29 4.70 -7.05
CA LYS A 36 3.52 5.51 -7.07
C LYS A 36 3.36 6.83 -6.32
N ALA A 37 2.16 7.40 -6.27
CA ALA A 37 1.90 8.63 -5.52
C ALA A 37 2.12 8.43 -4.01
N VAL A 38 1.83 7.22 -3.52
CA VAL A 38 1.97 6.85 -2.11
C VAL A 38 3.36 6.30 -1.82
N SER A 39 3.87 5.39 -2.65
CA SER A 39 5.18 4.74 -2.44
C SER A 39 6.37 5.65 -2.78
N GLY A 40 6.23 6.58 -3.72
CA GLY A 40 7.31 7.47 -4.17
C GLY A 40 7.93 8.29 -3.03
N PRO A 41 7.15 9.03 -2.23
CA PRO A 41 7.66 9.78 -1.09
C PRO A 41 8.34 8.89 -0.03
N ILE A 42 7.81 7.67 0.19
CA ILE A 42 8.37 6.71 1.14
C ILE A 42 9.75 6.24 0.66
N ALA A 43 9.85 5.84 -0.61
CA ALA A 43 11.11 5.43 -1.21
C ALA A 43 12.14 6.56 -1.26
N ALA A 44 11.72 7.79 -1.54
CA ALA A 44 12.60 8.96 -1.52
C ALA A 44 13.18 9.20 -0.11
N ARG A 45 12.36 9.09 0.93
CA ARG A 45 12.81 9.21 2.33
C ARG A 45 13.78 8.11 2.71
N GLU A 46 13.57 6.88 2.24
CA GLU A 46 14.49 5.77 2.45
C GLU A 46 15.85 6.02 1.78
N LYS A 47 15.86 6.50 0.53
CA LYS A 47 17.09 6.85 -0.19
C LYS A 47 17.89 7.98 0.48
N ASN A 48 17.19 8.94 1.07
CA ASN A 48 17.81 10.08 1.77
C ASN A 48 18.23 9.74 3.21
N PHE A 49 17.98 8.52 3.70
CA PHE A 49 18.37 8.15 5.05
C PHE A 49 19.87 7.92 5.14
N ALA A 50 20.58 8.82 5.83
CA ALA A 50 22.00 8.67 6.06
C ALA A 50 22.29 7.44 6.94
N ASP A 51 23.22 6.61 6.47
CA ASP A 51 23.71 5.47 7.24
C ASP A 51 24.38 5.94 8.54
N LYS A 52 23.91 5.39 9.66
CA LYS A 52 24.44 5.65 11.01
C LYS A 52 25.02 4.37 11.58
N PRO A 53 26.21 3.93 11.10
CA PRO A 53 26.86 2.72 11.60
C PRO A 53 27.27 2.89 13.07
N LYS A 54 26.95 1.90 13.91
CA LYS A 54 27.42 1.81 15.30
C LYS A 54 28.03 0.43 15.54
N ARG A 55 29.08 0.37 16.36
CA ARG A 55 29.68 -0.90 16.78
C ARG A 55 28.84 -1.55 17.87
N ARG A 56 28.47 -2.84 17.72
CA ARG A 56 27.81 -3.66 18.75
C ARG A 56 28.34 -5.09 18.70
N GLY A 57 28.95 -5.55 19.78
CA GLY A 57 29.48 -6.92 19.89
C GLY A 57 30.43 -7.29 18.76
N GLY A 58 31.32 -6.37 18.36
CA GLY A 58 32.26 -6.59 17.24
C GLY A 58 31.67 -6.43 15.83
N ARG A 59 30.34 -6.32 15.67
CA ARG A 59 29.68 -6.12 14.37
C ARG A 59 29.27 -4.65 14.14
N ILE A 60 29.34 -4.20 12.90
CA ILE A 60 28.74 -2.92 12.49
C ILE A 60 27.23 -3.12 12.37
N TRP A 61 26.48 -2.34 13.15
CA TRP A 61 25.04 -2.26 13.10
C TRP A 61 24.62 -0.94 12.48
N THR A 62 23.95 -0.97 11.33
CA THR A 62 23.42 0.23 10.68
C THR A 62 21.94 0.39 11.02
N LYS A 63 21.53 1.59 11.39
CA LYS A 63 20.10 1.90 11.52
C LYS A 63 19.47 1.95 10.13
N ARG A 64 18.22 1.50 10.01
CA ARG A 64 17.39 1.65 8.80
C ARG A 64 16.27 2.65 9.07
N PRO A 65 15.75 3.33 8.04
CA PRO A 65 14.58 4.19 8.21
C PRO A 65 13.37 3.38 8.69
N ASN A 66 12.53 4.01 9.52
CA ASN A 66 11.29 3.39 9.97
C ASN A 66 10.33 3.23 8.78
N LYS A 67 9.65 2.08 8.72
CA LYS A 67 8.60 1.85 7.73
C LYS A 67 7.48 2.88 7.93
N VAL A 68 7.17 3.63 6.89
CA VAL A 68 6.02 4.54 6.86
C VAL A 68 4.85 3.77 6.26
N HIS A 69 3.71 3.81 6.96
CA HIS A 69 2.48 3.19 6.51
C HIS A 69 1.59 4.27 5.88
N PRO A 70 0.92 4.00 4.76
CA PRO A 70 -0.07 4.92 4.22
C PRO A 70 -1.27 5.08 5.16
N ASP A 71 -1.82 6.30 5.18
CA ASP A 71 -3.04 6.59 5.93
C ASP A 71 -4.25 5.95 5.25
N ILE A 72 -4.78 4.91 5.89
CA ILE A 72 -5.98 4.19 5.45
C ILE A 72 -7.20 4.80 6.16
N VAL A 73 -7.68 5.92 5.61
CA VAL A 73 -8.87 6.66 6.07
C VAL A 73 -9.93 6.73 4.99
N GLN A 74 -11.19 6.91 5.40
CA GLN A 74 -12.32 7.04 4.48
C GLN A 74 -12.12 8.24 3.54
N GLY A 75 -12.52 8.08 2.27
CA GLY A 75 -12.35 9.08 1.22
C GLY A 75 -10.97 9.07 0.56
N LYS A 76 -10.02 8.27 1.04
CA LYS A 76 -8.73 8.10 0.36
C LYS A 76 -8.90 7.31 -0.93
N VAL A 77 -8.13 7.75 -1.92
CA VAL A 77 -8.11 7.22 -3.28
C VAL A 77 -6.70 6.77 -3.61
N ALA A 78 -6.58 5.64 -4.31
CA ALA A 78 -5.33 5.17 -4.90
C ALA A 78 -5.55 4.68 -6.33
N THR A 79 -4.54 4.85 -7.18
CA THR A 79 -4.52 4.32 -8.55
C THR A 79 -3.64 3.08 -8.59
N ILE A 80 -4.23 1.93 -8.92
CA ILE A 80 -3.59 0.63 -8.82
C ILE A 80 -3.75 -0.12 -10.15
N LYS A 81 -2.71 -0.83 -10.59
CA LYS A 81 -2.80 -1.70 -11.77
C LYS A 81 -3.51 -3.00 -11.42
N ALA A 82 -4.46 -3.41 -12.27
CA ALA A 82 -5.17 -4.68 -12.19
C ALA A 82 -4.21 -5.85 -12.49
N THR A 83 -3.54 -6.37 -11.47
CA THR A 83 -2.83 -7.65 -11.54
C THR A 83 -3.70 -8.76 -10.94
N PRO A 84 -3.47 -10.05 -11.27
CA PRO A 84 -4.25 -11.15 -10.71
C PRO A 84 -4.29 -11.15 -9.17
N GLN A 85 -3.16 -10.82 -8.53
CA GLN A 85 -3.08 -10.68 -7.08
C GLN A 85 -3.91 -9.51 -6.56
N VAL A 86 -3.88 -8.36 -7.24
CA VAL A 86 -4.70 -7.20 -6.89
C VAL A 86 -6.19 -7.53 -6.98
N LEU A 87 -6.63 -8.21 -8.04
CA LEU A 87 -8.05 -8.58 -8.20
C LEU A 87 -8.54 -9.49 -7.07
N LYS A 88 -7.70 -10.43 -6.62
CA LYS A 88 -7.99 -11.28 -5.47
C LYS A 88 -8.07 -10.47 -4.17
N ASP A 89 -7.12 -9.56 -3.96
CA ASP A 89 -7.08 -8.71 -2.78
C ASP A 89 -8.30 -7.75 -2.73
N LEU A 90 -8.70 -7.17 -3.88
CA LEU A 90 -9.92 -6.35 -4.01
C LEU A 90 -11.17 -7.15 -3.63
N GLY A 91 -11.28 -8.41 -4.07
CA GLY A 91 -12.39 -9.29 -3.69
C GLY A 91 -12.51 -9.49 -2.17
N SER A 92 -11.40 -9.46 -1.43
CA SER A 92 -11.39 -9.59 0.04
C SER A 92 -11.82 -8.32 0.79
N VAL A 93 -11.77 -7.16 0.14
CA VAL A 93 -12.12 -5.86 0.76
C VAL A 93 -13.32 -5.19 0.11
N ALA A 94 -14.01 -5.90 -0.80
CA ALA A 94 -15.12 -5.38 -1.62
C ALA A 94 -16.22 -4.67 -0.81
N ASP A 95 -16.48 -5.07 0.43
CA ASP A 95 -17.50 -4.45 1.28
C ASP A 95 -17.19 -2.99 1.68
N ILE A 96 -15.92 -2.60 1.58
CA ILE A 96 -15.36 -1.35 2.15
C ILE A 96 -14.95 -0.36 1.06
N ILE A 97 -14.65 -0.87 -0.14
CA ILE A 97 -14.10 -0.10 -1.24
C ILE A 97 -15.08 0.04 -2.40
N GLU A 98 -14.89 1.11 -3.16
CA GLU A 98 -15.47 1.28 -4.48
C GLU A 98 -14.34 1.31 -5.50
N VAL A 99 -14.53 0.58 -6.60
CA VAL A 99 -13.53 0.43 -7.66
C VAL A 99 -14.13 0.94 -8.96
N THR A 100 -13.48 1.93 -9.56
CA THR A 100 -13.84 2.47 -10.87
C THR A 100 -12.68 2.25 -11.83
N ALA A 101 -12.97 1.95 -13.09
CA ALA A 101 -11.93 1.98 -14.13
C ALA A 101 -11.38 3.42 -14.22
N ALA A 102 -10.05 3.56 -14.19
CA ALA A 102 -9.36 4.84 -14.24
C ALA A 102 -9.11 5.31 -15.68
#